data_AF-A0A517Y7P7-F1
#
_entry.id   AF-A0A517Y7P7-F1
#
_cell.length_a   1.000
_cell.length_b   1.000
_cell.length_c   1.000
_cell.angle_alpha   90.00
_cell.angle_beta   90.00
_cell.angle_gamma   90.00
#
_symmetry.space_group_name_H-M   'P 1'
#
loop_
_entity.id
_entity.type
_entity.pdbx_description
1 polymer ?
#
loop_
_entity_poly.entity_id
_entity_poly.type
_entity_poly.pdbx_seq_one_letter_code
_entity_poly.pdbx_strand_id
1 'polypeptide(L)'
;MSDHEECRTYLNHVQLQHQHMQQLLERLRSLVVGAKGCSFAFDDAKLLLSDLGDHLARHIAEEEGGGCIDEAVCRCPRLSLQARDLKAQQPRLVAAIERIVAKFEGRNRLGTCSFMVEQEIQQLASDLRLYEESERELLAEAFGVDEGCSTHMDTVPHYPK
;
A
#
# COMPACT_ATOMS: atom_id res chain seq x y z
N MET A 1 -18.42 22.74 5.33
CA MET A 1 -18.28 21.41 4.72
C MET A 1 -18.62 20.42 5.81
N SER A 2 -19.40 19.39 5.55
CA SER A 2 -19.78 18.47 6.64
C SER A 2 -18.59 17.57 6.98
N ASP A 3 -18.41 17.20 8.25
CA ASP A 3 -17.33 16.32 8.71
C ASP A 3 -17.23 15.01 7.90
N HIS A 4 -18.34 14.56 7.30
CA HIS A 4 -18.40 13.39 6.41
C HIS A 4 -17.79 13.61 5.01
N GLU A 5 -17.82 14.83 4.48
CA GLU A 5 -17.19 15.16 3.18
C GLU A 5 -15.66 15.17 3.30
N GLU A 6 -15.15 15.60 4.44
CA GLU A 6 -13.72 15.59 4.75
C GLU A 6 -13.22 14.15 4.90
N CYS A 7 -13.94 13.28 5.64
CA CYS A 7 -13.60 11.84 5.76
C CYS A 7 -13.47 11.15 4.41
N ARG A 8 -14.45 11.37 3.53
CA ARG A 8 -14.47 10.74 2.20
C ARG A 8 -13.32 11.23 1.33
N THR A 9 -12.99 12.52 1.43
CA THR A 9 -11.81 13.09 0.75
C THR A 9 -10.53 12.42 1.23
N TYR A 10 -10.36 12.22 2.54
CA TYR A 10 -9.19 11.54 3.10
C TYR A 10 -9.08 10.08 2.65
N LEU A 11 -10.16 9.31 2.76
CA LEU A 11 -10.17 7.91 2.34
C LEU A 11 -9.86 7.76 0.84
N ASN A 12 -10.44 8.63 0.01
CA ASN A 12 -10.16 8.64 -1.43
C ASN A 12 -8.69 8.99 -1.71
N HIS A 13 -8.10 9.94 -0.99
CA HIS A 13 -6.69 10.31 -1.16
C HIS A 13 -5.76 9.14 -0.84
N VAL A 14 -5.94 8.51 0.32
CA VAL A 14 -5.16 7.33 0.74
C VAL A 14 -5.32 6.19 -0.27
N GLN A 15 -6.56 5.92 -0.72
CA GLN A 15 -6.82 4.89 -1.73
C GLN A 15 -6.12 5.17 -3.05
N LEU A 16 -6.02 6.44 -3.49
CA LEU A 16 -5.30 6.81 -4.70
C LEU A 16 -3.78 6.61 -4.54
N GLN A 17 -3.20 6.92 -3.38
CA GLN A 17 -1.78 6.62 -3.10
C GLN A 17 -1.54 5.10 -3.18
N HIS A 18 -2.40 4.29 -2.56
CA HIS A 18 -2.28 2.82 -2.56
C HIS A 18 -2.38 2.26 -3.99
N GLN A 19 -3.37 2.71 -4.77
CA GLN A 19 -3.50 2.32 -6.17
C GLN A 19 -2.24 2.64 -6.98
N HIS A 20 -1.61 3.79 -6.74
CA HIS A 20 -0.39 4.17 -7.42
C HIS A 20 0.78 3.26 -7.04
N MET A 21 0.97 2.96 -5.74
CA MET A 21 2.01 2.03 -5.28
C MET A 21 1.84 0.63 -5.86
N GLN A 22 0.60 0.12 -5.92
CA GLN A 22 0.30 -1.17 -6.55
C GLN A 22 0.61 -1.17 -8.06
N GLN A 23 0.34 -0.08 -8.77
CA GLN A 23 0.69 0.05 -10.18
C GLN A 23 2.21 0.03 -10.39
N LEU A 24 2.99 0.69 -9.53
CA LEU A 24 4.45 0.67 -9.59
C LEU A 24 4.99 -0.75 -9.35
N LEU A 25 4.46 -1.46 -8.34
CA LEU A 25 4.83 -2.84 -8.03
C LEU A 25 4.50 -3.80 -9.18
N GLU A 26 3.33 -3.67 -9.81
CA GLU A 26 2.94 -4.55 -10.91
C GLU A 26 3.84 -4.35 -12.15
N ARG A 27 4.17 -3.09 -12.46
CA ARG A 27 5.12 -2.76 -13.53
C ARG A 27 6.52 -3.31 -13.23
N LEU A 28 6.99 -3.16 -11.99
CA LEU A 28 8.27 -3.69 -11.55
C LEU A 28 8.32 -5.22 -11.68
N ARG A 29 7.28 -5.91 -11.22
CA ARG A 29 7.16 -7.37 -11.33
C ARG A 29 7.20 -7.83 -12.78
N SER A 30 6.42 -7.16 -13.65
CA SER A 30 6.36 -7.48 -15.08
C SER A 30 7.72 -7.33 -15.76
N LEU A 31 8.48 -6.28 -15.40
CA LEU A 31 9.83 -6.06 -15.92
C LEU A 31 10.81 -7.13 -15.44
N VAL A 32 10.82 -7.48 -14.15
CA VAL A 32 11.76 -8.46 -13.59
C VAL A 32 11.50 -9.87 -14.13
N VAL A 33 10.22 -10.27 -14.25
CA VAL A 33 9.85 -11.57 -14.85
C VAL A 33 10.16 -11.60 -16.35
N GLY A 34 9.92 -10.49 -17.05
CA GLY A 34 10.17 -10.37 -18.49
C GLY A 34 11.64 -10.22 -18.87
N ALA A 35 12.50 -9.79 -17.93
CA ALA A 35 13.86 -9.37 -18.22
C ALA A 35 14.74 -10.48 -18.81
N LYS A 36 14.59 -11.76 -18.43
CA LYS A 36 15.42 -12.90 -18.88
C LYS A 36 16.94 -12.60 -18.99
N GLY A 37 17.47 -11.66 -18.19
CA GLY A 37 18.88 -11.23 -18.23
C GLY A 37 19.21 -10.02 -19.12
N CYS A 38 18.23 -9.32 -19.70
CA CYS A 38 18.42 -8.09 -20.48
C CYS A 38 18.80 -6.89 -19.60
N SER A 39 19.91 -6.22 -19.90
CA SER A 39 20.43 -5.07 -19.12
C SER A 39 19.46 -3.88 -19.06
N PHE A 40 18.70 -3.62 -20.12
CA PHE A 40 17.77 -2.48 -20.19
C PHE A 40 16.60 -2.57 -19.20
N ALA A 41 16.13 -3.78 -18.89
CA ALA A 41 15.07 -3.97 -17.90
C ALA A 41 15.52 -3.61 -16.46
N PHE A 42 16.82 -3.51 -16.20
CA PHE A 42 17.35 -3.18 -14.89
C PHE A 42 17.30 -1.67 -14.61
N ASP A 43 17.59 -0.82 -15.60
CA ASP A 43 17.50 0.63 -15.43
C ASP A 43 16.05 1.05 -15.20
N ASP A 44 15.10 0.48 -15.97
CA ASP A 44 13.67 0.72 -15.79
C ASP A 44 13.16 0.21 -14.43
N ALA A 45 13.60 -0.98 -13.99
CA ALA A 45 13.27 -1.51 -12.67
C ALA A 45 13.82 -0.63 -11.54
N LYS A 46 15.03 -0.09 -11.69
CA LYS A 46 15.62 0.84 -10.73
C LYS A 46 14.80 2.12 -10.62
N LEU A 47 14.39 2.69 -11.74
CA LEU A 47 13.54 3.90 -11.76
C LEU A 47 12.22 3.65 -11.03
N LEU A 48 11.53 2.54 -11.33
CA LEU A 48 10.26 2.20 -10.66
C LEU A 48 10.41 1.97 -9.16
N LEU A 49 11.52 1.37 -8.72
CA LEU A 49 11.81 1.19 -7.29
C LEU A 49 12.09 2.53 -6.58
N SER A 50 12.80 3.44 -7.26
CA SER A 50 13.01 4.80 -6.75
C SER A 50 11.68 5.54 -6.62
N ASP A 51 10.84 5.48 -7.67
CA ASP A 51 9.52 6.10 -7.66
C ASP A 51 8.64 5.54 -6.54
N LEU A 52 8.68 4.22 -6.31
CA LEU A 52 7.96 3.57 -5.21
C LEU A 52 8.47 4.04 -3.84
N GLY A 53 9.79 4.14 -3.67
CA GLY A 53 10.42 4.62 -2.44
C GLY A 53 10.04 6.07 -2.14
N ASP A 54 10.13 6.95 -3.14
CA ASP A 54 9.76 8.36 -3.00
C ASP A 54 8.27 8.53 -2.69
N HIS A 55 7.42 7.72 -3.32
CA HIS A 55 5.99 7.74 -3.07
C HIS A 55 5.65 7.29 -1.65
N LEU A 56 6.24 6.18 -1.19
CA LEU A 56 6.04 5.69 0.18
C LEU A 56 6.57 6.68 1.22
N ALA A 57 7.75 7.26 0.99
CA ALA A 57 8.32 8.25 1.90
C ALA A 57 7.43 9.49 2.03
N ARG A 58 6.85 9.95 0.92
CA ARG A 58 5.88 11.06 0.93
C ARG A 58 4.59 10.69 1.65
N HIS A 59 4.05 9.48 1.41
CA HIS A 59 2.87 8.98 2.13
C HIS A 59 3.10 8.97 3.65
N ILE A 60 4.24 8.43 4.11
CA ILE A 60 4.61 8.42 5.53
C ILE A 60 4.75 9.84 6.09
N ALA A 61 5.39 10.75 5.35
CA ALA A 61 5.53 12.14 5.78
C ALA A 61 4.17 12.86 5.90
N GLU A 62 3.22 12.55 5.00
CA GLU A 62 1.84 13.04 5.09
C GLU A 62 1.14 12.48 6.35
N GLU A 63 1.35 11.21 6.70
CA GLU A 63 0.79 10.58 7.91
C GLU A 63 1.39 11.13 9.21
N GLU A 64 2.69 11.41 9.25
CA GLU A 64 3.38 11.99 10.42
C GLU A 64 3.07 13.49 10.61
N GLY A 65 2.69 14.19 9.54
CA GLY A 65 2.30 15.60 9.55
C GLY A 65 0.90 15.88 10.10
N GLY A 66 0.28 14.93 10.82
CA GLY A 66 -1.12 14.99 11.23
C GLY A 66 -2.08 14.44 10.19
N GLY A 67 -1.67 13.37 9.49
CA GLY A 67 -2.45 12.77 8.41
C GLY A 67 -3.61 11.89 8.89
N CYS A 68 -4.08 11.02 7.99
CA CYS A 68 -5.29 10.20 8.15
C CYS A 68 -5.32 9.38 9.46
N ILE A 69 -4.20 8.77 9.84
CA ILE A 69 -4.09 7.93 11.04
C ILE A 69 -4.26 8.76 12.32
N ASP A 70 -3.66 9.96 12.37
CA ASP A 70 -3.76 10.82 13.56
C ASP A 70 -5.17 11.38 13.71
N GLU A 71 -5.81 11.77 12.60
CA GLU A 71 -7.22 12.16 12.59
C GLU A 71 -8.15 11.00 13.03
N ALA A 72 -7.86 9.78 12.57
CA ALA A 72 -8.59 8.58 12.99
C ALA A 72 -8.49 8.35 14.51
N VAL A 73 -7.30 8.53 15.10
CA VAL A 73 -7.09 8.43 16.56
C VAL A 73 -7.78 9.57 17.31
N CYS A 74 -7.76 10.80 16.77
CA CYS A 74 -8.47 11.94 17.36
C CYS A 74 -9.98 11.67 17.46
N ARG A 75 -10.58 11.04 16.45
CA ARG A 75 -12.01 10.66 16.44
C ARG A 75 -12.31 9.43 17.26
N CYS A 76 -11.42 8.45 17.23
CA CYS A 76 -11.60 7.16 17.90
C CYS A 76 -10.36 6.80 18.75
N PRO A 77 -10.21 7.37 19.96
CA PRO A 77 -9.00 7.20 20.78
C PRO A 77 -8.64 5.75 21.12
N ARG A 78 -9.63 4.84 21.09
CA ARG A 78 -9.42 3.40 21.29
C ARG A 78 -8.54 2.75 20.22
N LEU A 79 -8.43 3.34 19.03
CA LEU A 79 -7.60 2.85 17.93
C LEU A 79 -6.11 3.23 18.08
N SER A 80 -5.75 4.01 19.10
CA SER A 80 -4.37 4.48 19.33
C SER A 80 -3.32 3.35 19.37
N LEU A 81 -3.67 2.19 19.94
CA LEU A 81 -2.78 1.03 19.97
C LEU A 81 -2.55 0.46 18.56
N GLN A 82 -3.62 0.26 17.79
CA GLN A 82 -3.56 -0.23 16.41
C GLN A 82 -2.82 0.76 15.51
N ALA A 83 -3.08 2.06 15.65
CA ALA A 83 -2.39 3.12 14.91
C ALA A 83 -0.88 3.09 15.14
N ARG A 84 -0.46 2.91 16.39
CA ARG A 84 0.96 2.78 16.74
C ARG A 84 1.59 1.53 16.12
N ASP A 85 0.89 0.40 16.20
CA ASP A 85 1.39 -0.88 15.68
C ASP A 85 1.44 -0.86 14.13
N LEU A 86 0.52 -0.14 13.47
CA LEU A 86 0.55 0.13 12.03
C LEU A 86 1.75 1.01 11.64
N LYS A 87 1.94 2.16 12.30
CA LYS A 87 3.10 3.06 12.07
C LYS A 87 4.44 2.33 12.28
N ALA A 88 4.51 1.38 13.21
CA ALA A 88 5.70 0.56 13.44
C ALA A 88 6.08 -0.37 12.27
N GLN A 89 5.20 -0.58 11.30
CA GLN A 89 5.48 -1.38 10.09
C GLN A 89 6.22 -0.57 9.02
N GLN A 90 6.04 0.75 8.96
CA GLN A 90 6.57 1.63 7.92
C GLN A 90 8.10 1.54 7.74
N PRO A 91 8.92 1.54 8.82
CA PRO A 91 10.37 1.41 8.64
C PRO A 91 10.80 0.11 7.97
N ARG A 92 10.00 -0.97 8.12
CA ARG A 92 10.31 -2.26 7.49
C ARG A 92 10.06 -2.23 5.98
N LEU A 93 9.00 -1.54 5.54
CA LEU A 93 8.68 -1.35 4.12
C LEU A 93 9.74 -0.50 3.43
N VAL A 94 10.13 0.62 4.04
CA VAL A 94 11.22 1.48 3.54
C VAL A 94 12.51 0.68 3.42
N ALA A 95 12.90 -0.02 4.49
CA ALA A 95 14.11 -0.83 4.47
C ALA A 95 14.05 -1.96 3.43
N ALA A 96 12.86 -2.49 3.11
CA ALA A 96 12.71 -3.49 2.06
C ALA A 96 12.97 -2.90 0.66
N ILE A 97 12.43 -1.72 0.37
CA ILE A 97 12.69 -1.01 -0.88
C ILE A 97 14.19 -0.70 -1.03
N GLU A 98 14.81 -0.14 0.02
CA GLU A 98 16.25 0.19 0.01
C GLU A 98 17.13 -1.04 -0.23
N ARG A 99 16.81 -2.17 0.41
CA ARG A 99 17.52 -3.45 0.18
C ARG A 99 17.42 -3.91 -1.26
N ILE A 100 16.24 -3.79 -1.87
CA ILE A 100 16.05 -4.18 -3.27
C ILE A 100 16.83 -3.22 -4.17
N VAL A 101 16.72 -1.90 -3.97
CA VAL A 101 17.49 -0.88 -4.73
C VAL A 101 18.99 -1.17 -4.68
N ALA A 102 19.55 -1.43 -3.50
CA ALA A 102 20.98 -1.74 -3.34
C ALA A 102 21.44 -2.94 -4.18
N LYS A 103 20.55 -3.92 -4.42
CA LYS A 103 20.84 -5.08 -5.29
C LYS A 103 20.86 -4.72 -6.77
N PHE A 104 20.11 -3.71 -7.19
CA PHE A 104 20.18 -3.17 -8.55
C PHE A 104 21.45 -2.32 -8.75
N GLU A 105 21.97 -1.68 -7.70
CA GLU A 105 23.21 -0.87 -7.79
C GLU A 105 24.49 -1.70 -7.83
N GLY A 106 24.48 -2.90 -7.25
CA GLY A 106 25.58 -3.87 -7.31
C GLY A 106 25.74 -4.49 -8.71
N ARG A 107 26.32 -3.73 -9.65
CA ARG A 107 26.52 -4.10 -11.07
C ARG A 107 26.91 -5.57 -11.31
N ASN A 108 26.26 -6.18 -12.32
CA ASN A 108 26.76 -7.28 -13.17
C ASN A 108 26.63 -8.76 -12.71
N ARG A 109 25.78 -9.12 -11.74
CA ARG A 109 25.67 -10.54 -11.28
C ARG A 109 24.25 -11.12 -11.21
N LEU A 110 23.29 -10.52 -11.89
CA LEU A 110 21.87 -10.94 -11.79
C LEU A 110 21.47 -12.12 -12.67
N GLY A 111 22.38 -12.66 -13.50
CA GLY A 111 22.15 -13.95 -14.17
C GLY A 111 21.83 -15.10 -13.20
N THR A 112 22.28 -14.99 -11.94
CA THR A 112 21.99 -15.97 -10.87
C THR A 112 21.12 -15.39 -9.74
N CYS A 113 21.03 -14.06 -9.59
CA CYS A 113 20.26 -13.40 -8.53
C CYS A 113 18.82 -13.01 -8.92
N SER A 114 18.37 -13.25 -10.16
CA SER A 114 17.06 -12.79 -10.64
C SER A 114 15.90 -13.36 -9.81
N PHE A 115 15.99 -14.64 -9.45
CA PHE A 115 14.96 -15.31 -8.64
C PHE A 115 14.87 -14.74 -7.22
N MET A 116 16.01 -14.41 -6.61
CA MET A 116 16.02 -13.82 -5.25
C MET A 116 15.45 -12.40 -5.25
N VAL A 117 15.74 -11.60 -6.29
CA VAL A 117 15.16 -10.26 -6.43
C VAL A 117 13.65 -10.34 -6.70
N GLU A 118 13.21 -11.27 -7.55
CA GLU A 118 11.79 -11.53 -7.77
C GLU A 118 11.06 -11.91 -6.47
N GLN A 119 11.64 -12.83 -5.68
CA GLN A 119 11.07 -13.25 -4.40
C GLN A 119 10.97 -12.07 -3.41
N GLU A 120 11.98 -11.20 -3.35
CA GLU A 120 11.92 -10.02 -2.48
C GLU A 120 10.89 -8.98 -2.93
N ILE A 121 10.71 -8.80 -4.24
CA ILE A 121 9.66 -7.95 -4.79
C ILE A 121 8.28 -8.53 -4.46
N GLN A 122 8.11 -9.85 -4.55
CA GLN A 122 6.87 -10.53 -4.14
C GLN A 122 6.60 -10.38 -2.65
N GLN A 123 7.64 -10.48 -1.81
CA GLN A 123 7.52 -10.26 -0.37
C GLN A 123 7.14 -8.82 -0.07
N LEU A 124 7.82 -7.83 -0.66
CA LEU A 124 7.48 -6.42 -0.52
C LEU A 124 6.03 -6.15 -0.93
N ALA A 125 5.57 -6.71 -2.06
CA ALA A 125 4.19 -6.56 -2.50
C ALA A 125 3.17 -7.20 -1.56
N SER A 126 3.56 -8.24 -0.83
CA SER A 126 2.70 -8.87 0.18
C SER A 126 2.66 -8.04 1.45
N ASP A 127 3.82 -7.57 1.92
CA ASP A 127 3.96 -6.72 3.09
C ASP A 127 3.22 -5.39 2.91
N LEU A 128 3.33 -4.77 1.73
CA LEU A 128 2.64 -3.51 1.42
C LEU A 128 1.12 -3.72 1.39
N ARG A 129 0.62 -4.82 0.82
CA ARG A 129 -0.83 -5.11 0.83
C ARG A 129 -1.37 -5.31 2.24
N LEU A 130 -0.64 -6.04 3.10
CA LEU A 130 -1.03 -6.21 4.49
C LEU A 130 -1.05 -4.88 5.26
N TYR A 131 -0.08 -4.01 4.98
CA TYR A 131 -0.06 -2.65 5.52
C TYR A 131 -1.27 -1.84 5.06
N GLU A 132 -1.53 -1.79 3.75
CA GLU A 132 -2.66 -1.05 3.16
C GLU A 132 -4.02 -1.58 3.66
N GLU A 133 -4.16 -2.89 3.83
CA GLU A 133 -5.36 -3.52 4.39
C GLU A 133 -5.58 -3.10 5.85
N SER A 134 -4.51 -3.17 6.66
CA SER A 134 -4.55 -2.78 8.07
C SER A 134 -4.86 -1.28 8.24
N GLU A 135 -4.28 -0.43 7.37
CA GLU A 135 -4.58 1.00 7.35
C GLU A 135 -6.04 1.24 6.99
N ARG A 136 -6.52 0.62 5.90
CA ARG A 136 -7.91 0.78 5.47
C ARG A 136 -8.91 0.33 6.55
N GLU A 137 -8.67 -0.80 7.21
CA GLU A 137 -9.51 -1.27 8.31
C GLU A 137 -9.56 -0.25 9.46
N LEU A 138 -8.41 0.29 9.85
CA LEU A 138 -8.32 1.32 10.88
C LEU A 138 -9.09 2.59 10.49
N LEU A 139 -8.92 3.06 9.26
CA LEU A 139 -9.60 4.27 8.78
C LEU A 139 -11.12 4.05 8.63
N ALA A 140 -11.54 2.89 8.11
CA ALA A 140 -12.96 2.52 8.00
C ALA A 140 -13.64 2.51 9.38
N GLU A 141 -12.98 1.90 10.37
CA GLU A 141 -13.45 1.86 11.75
C GLU A 141 -13.53 3.24 12.39
N ALA A 142 -12.56 4.11 12.13
CA ALA A 142 -12.52 5.47 12.69
C ALA A 142 -13.57 6.41 12.08
N PHE A 143 -13.80 6.31 10.77
CA PHE A 143 -14.71 7.20 10.04
C PHE A 143 -16.13 6.64 9.88
N GLY A 144 -16.38 5.43 10.40
CA GLY A 144 -17.69 4.78 10.31
C GLY A 144 -18.10 4.48 8.88
N VAL A 145 -17.12 4.28 7.99
CA VAL A 145 -17.35 3.90 6.60
C VAL A 145 -17.39 2.39 6.54
N ASP A 146 -18.61 1.86 6.59
CA ASP A 146 -18.86 0.44 6.40
C ASP A 146 -18.61 0.10 4.93
N GLU A 147 -17.49 -0.57 4.60
CA GLU A 147 -17.30 -1.17 3.26
C GLU A 147 -18.20 -2.42 3.05
N GLY A 148 -19.11 -2.72 4.00
CA GLY A 148 -19.92 -3.94 4.00
C GLY A 148 -21.42 -3.74 4.21
N CYS A 149 -22.13 -3.13 3.25
CA CYS A 149 -23.54 -3.53 3.00
C CYS A 149 -24.00 -3.21 1.57
N SER A 150 -23.51 -3.98 0.60
CA SER A 150 -24.17 -4.13 -0.71
C SER A 150 -24.78 -5.52 -0.82
N THR A 151 -25.76 -5.82 0.04
CA THR A 151 -26.79 -6.85 -0.23
C THR A 151 -28.10 -6.44 0.43
N HIS A 152 -28.69 -5.34 -0.05
CA HIS A 152 -30.14 -5.16 0.07
C HIS A 152 -30.77 -5.73 -1.20
N MET A 153 -30.96 -7.05 -1.21
CA MET A 153 -31.95 -7.67 -2.09
C MET A 153 -33.18 -7.92 -1.24
N ASP A 154 -34.16 -7.05 -1.42
CA ASP A 154 -35.55 -7.24 -1.02
C ASP A 154 -36.11 -8.51 -1.67
N THR A 155 -36.09 -9.63 -0.95
CA THR A 155 -36.96 -10.76 -1.26
C THR A 155 -38.19 -10.70 -0.35
N VAL A 156 -39.23 -10.05 -0.87
CA VAL A 156 -40.59 -10.12 -0.32
C VAL A 156 -41.09 -11.57 -0.44
N PRO A 157 -41.44 -12.26 0.66
CA PRO A 157 -42.09 -13.56 0.55
C PRO A 157 -43.57 -13.37 0.18
N HIS A 158 -43.90 -13.75 -1.05
CA HIS A 158 -45.26 -13.84 -1.55
C HIS A 158 -45.96 -15.03 -0.88
N TYR A 159 -46.92 -14.77 0.02
CA TYR A 159 -47.82 -15.81 0.51
C TYR A 159 -48.83 -16.20 -0.59
N PRO A 160 -49.05 -17.49 -0.88
CA PRO A 160 -50.19 -17.93 -1.68
C PRO A 160 -51.45 -18.05 -0.79
N LYS A 161 -52.59 -17.70 -1.38
CA LYS A 161 -53.93 -18.01 -0.85
C LYS A 161 -54.33 -19.42 -1.22
#